data_AF-A0A7C9A664-F1
#
_entry.id   AF-A0A7C9A664-F1
#
_cell.length_a   1.000
_cell.length_b   1.000
_cell.length_c   1.000
_cell.angle_alpha   90.00
_cell.angle_beta   90.00
_cell.angle_gamma   90.00
#
_symmetry.space_group_name_H-M   'P 1'
#
loop_
_entity.id
_entity.type
_entity.pdbx_description
1 polymer ?
#
loop_
_entity_poly.entity_id
_entity_poly.type
_entity_poly.pdbx_seq_one_letter_code
_entity_poly.pdbx_strand_id
1 'polypeptide(L)'
;MQITLIFCGEPVNPPLLLFGICTTTAFVSMWMHNVATAMLMMPVATGILQRLPSTSQGTGRCKTIDNFCRAVVLGVIYSTAVGGISTLTGTGVNLILVGMWKSYFPEAGPISFSTWFFFAFPLALLLLFPLWGILCCFYIERDSARVLKNYLDKAHIKRELNSLAKDIFPNELSSLLM
;
A
#
# COMPACT_ATOMS: atom_id res chain seq x y z
N MET A 1 -4.10 17.41 17.81
CA MET A 1 -2.92 17.40 16.91
C MET A 1 -1.72 16.56 17.42
N GLN A 2 -1.79 15.88 18.56
CA GLN A 2 -0.71 14.98 19.03
C GLN A 2 -0.88 13.51 18.59
N ILE A 3 -2.12 13.08 18.32
CA ILE A 3 -2.48 11.69 17.99
C ILE A 3 -2.00 11.30 16.57
N THR A 4 -2.04 12.24 15.63
CA THR A 4 -1.55 12.06 14.24
C THR A 4 -0.04 11.93 14.15
N LEU A 5 0.71 12.42 15.15
CA LEU A 5 2.18 12.36 15.20
C LEU A 5 2.67 11.02 15.76
N ILE A 6 1.94 10.41 16.70
CA ILE A 6 2.27 9.10 17.29
C ILE A 6 2.12 7.96 16.28
N PHE A 7 1.16 8.07 15.35
CA PHE A 7 0.95 7.05 14.31
C PHE A 7 1.97 7.12 13.16
N CYS A 8 2.75 8.21 13.09
CA CYS A 8 3.74 8.47 12.05
C CYS A 8 5.14 8.39 12.66
N GLY A 9 5.51 7.17 13.10
CA GLY A 9 6.78 6.84 13.74
C GLY A 9 8.02 7.33 12.98
N GLU A 10 9.02 7.77 13.72
CA GLU A 10 10.31 8.28 13.24
C GLU A 10 11.30 7.12 12.99
N PRO A 11 12.27 7.24 12.06
CA PRO A 11 12.18 7.68 10.66
C PRO A 11 11.49 6.60 9.78
N VAL A 12 10.81 7.00 8.71
CA VAL A 12 10.17 6.06 7.78
C VAL A 12 11.22 5.30 6.97
N ASN A 13 11.52 4.08 7.42
CA ASN A 13 12.34 3.16 6.66
C ASN A 13 11.59 2.80 5.36
N PRO A 14 12.19 2.95 4.17
CA PRO A 14 11.54 2.59 2.92
C PRO A 14 11.00 1.15 2.85
N PRO A 15 11.66 0.11 3.42
CA PRO A 15 11.04 -1.22 3.49
C PRO A 15 9.81 -1.28 4.41
N LEU A 16 9.78 -0.49 5.48
CA LEU A 16 8.65 -0.41 6.41
C LEU A 16 7.48 0.38 5.81
N LEU A 17 7.78 1.41 5.01
CA LEU A 17 6.76 2.12 4.23
C LEU A 17 6.12 1.19 3.20
N LEU A 18 6.94 0.43 2.45
CA LEU A 18 6.44 -0.57 1.51
C LEU A 18 5.57 -1.62 2.22
N PHE A 19 6.02 -2.11 3.38
CA PHE A 19 5.24 -3.04 4.22
C PHE A 19 3.87 -2.45 4.61
N GLY A 20 3.85 -1.19 5.05
CA GLY A 20 2.63 -0.48 5.42
C GLY A 20 1.66 -0.34 4.25
N ILE A 21 2.16 0.04 3.07
CA ILE A 21 1.35 0.14 1.84
C ILE A 21 0.78 -1.22 1.46
N CYS A 22 1.61 -2.28 1.45
CA CYS A 22 1.19 -3.63 1.10
C CYS A 22 0.14 -4.17 2.08
N THR A 23 0.38 -4.02 3.38
CA THR A 23 -0.53 -4.49 4.43
C THR A 23 -1.86 -3.76 4.40
N THR A 24 -1.84 -2.43 4.25
CA THR A 24 -3.07 -1.63 4.13
C THR A 24 -3.85 -2.00 2.88
N THR A 25 -3.16 -2.17 1.75
CA THR A 25 -3.76 -2.60 0.48
C THR A 25 -4.41 -3.97 0.61
N ALA A 26 -3.70 -4.94 1.18
CA ALA A 26 -4.23 -6.29 1.38
C ALA A 26 -5.46 -6.28 2.31
N PHE A 27 -5.41 -5.51 3.41
CA PHE A 27 -6.52 -5.38 4.34
C PHE A 27 -7.77 -4.76 3.68
N VAL A 28 -7.61 -3.68 2.92
CA VAL A 28 -8.72 -3.08 2.16
C VAL A 28 -9.28 -4.08 1.13
N SER A 29 -8.42 -4.85 0.46
CA SER A 29 -8.83 -5.87 -0.51
C SER A 29 -9.51 -7.10 0.11
N MET A 30 -9.48 -7.27 1.43
CA MET A 30 -10.28 -8.31 2.09
C MET A 30 -11.78 -8.02 2.00
N TRP A 31 -12.13 -6.74 1.96
CA TRP A 31 -13.53 -6.27 2.00
C TRP A 31 -13.97 -5.71 0.65
N MET A 32 -13.04 -5.22 -0.16
CA MET A 32 -13.29 -4.63 -1.46
C MET A 32 -12.78 -5.50 -2.60
N HIS A 33 -13.44 -5.40 -3.75
CA HIS A 33 -13.01 -6.10 -4.96
C HIS A 33 -11.61 -5.65 -5.40
N ASN A 34 -10.77 -6.60 -5.83
CA ASN A 34 -9.37 -6.36 -6.18
C ASN A 34 -9.16 -5.15 -7.12
N VAL A 35 -9.99 -5.01 -8.17
CA VAL A 35 -9.86 -3.89 -9.12
C VAL A 35 -10.14 -2.54 -8.45
N ALA A 36 -11.16 -2.46 -7.58
CA ALA A 36 -11.49 -1.22 -6.87
C ALA A 36 -10.37 -0.81 -5.89
N THR A 37 -9.83 -1.77 -5.14
CA THR A 37 -8.71 -1.53 -4.23
C THR A 37 -7.46 -1.05 -4.97
N ALA A 38 -7.12 -1.68 -6.10
CA ALA A 38 -5.98 -1.27 -6.92
C ALA A 38 -6.15 0.16 -7.45
N MET A 39 -7.36 0.52 -7.91
CA MET A 39 -7.68 1.87 -8.38
C MET A 39 -7.59 2.93 -7.28
N LEU A 40 -7.90 2.59 -6.03
CA LEU A 40 -7.78 3.50 -4.90
C LEU A 40 -6.33 3.65 -4.41
N MET A 41 -5.57 2.56 -4.41
CA MET A 41 -4.20 2.56 -3.88
C MET A 41 -3.16 3.02 -4.89
N MET A 42 -3.40 2.91 -6.20
CA MET A 42 -2.55 3.47 -7.25
C MET A 42 -2.29 4.98 -7.11
N PRO A 43 -3.30 5.87 -7.00
CA PRO A 43 -3.07 7.30 -6.83
C PRO A 43 -2.41 7.65 -5.50
N VAL A 44 -2.68 6.88 -4.44
CA VAL A 44 -2.00 7.03 -3.14
C VAL A 44 -0.53 6.68 -3.26
N ALA A 45 -0.21 5.56 -3.91
CA ALA A 45 1.15 5.14 -4.19
C ALA A 45 1.88 6.16 -5.07
N THR A 46 1.29 6.57 -6.19
CA THR A 46 1.93 7.56 -7.09
C THR A 46 2.09 8.92 -6.42
N GLY A 47 1.16 9.35 -5.56
CA GLY A 47 1.31 10.58 -4.78
C GLY A 47 2.50 10.53 -3.81
N ILE A 48 2.79 9.37 -3.21
CA ILE A 48 4.00 9.15 -2.40
C ILE A 48 5.26 9.17 -3.29
N LEU A 49 5.19 8.54 -4.47
CA LEU A 49 6.31 8.48 -5.41
C LEU A 49 6.63 9.84 -6.06
N GLN A 50 5.65 10.71 -6.27
CA GLN A 50 5.84 12.07 -6.78
C GLN A 50 6.64 12.98 -5.83
N ARG A 51 6.76 12.60 -4.54
CA ARG A 51 7.63 13.29 -3.57
C ARG A 51 9.11 12.96 -3.78
N LEU A 52 9.40 11.92 -4.56
CA LEU A 52 10.76 11.57 -4.95
C LEU A 52 11.11 12.39 -6.20
N PRO A 53 12.35 12.89 -6.32
CA PRO A 53 12.73 13.68 -7.49
C PRO A 53 12.50 12.85 -8.76
N SER A 54 11.59 13.35 -9.59
CA SER A 54 11.20 12.70 -10.84
C SER A 54 12.41 12.53 -11.76
N THR A 55 12.48 11.34 -12.36
CA THR A 55 13.35 10.91 -13.47
C THR A 55 13.49 12.00 -14.54
N SER A 56 14.39 12.95 -14.31
CA SER A 56 14.90 13.85 -15.33
C SER A 56 16.30 14.27 -14.91
N GLN A 57 17.29 13.76 -15.65
CA GLN A 57 18.70 14.17 -15.69
C GLN A 57 19.68 13.44 -14.72
N GLY A 58 20.32 12.36 -15.20
CA GLY A 58 21.56 11.79 -14.61
C GLY A 58 21.61 10.25 -14.53
N THR A 59 22.51 9.64 -15.28
CA THR A 59 22.59 8.22 -15.71
C THR A 59 22.83 7.14 -14.65
N GLY A 60 22.95 7.45 -13.35
CA GLY A 60 23.20 6.45 -12.28
C GLY A 60 22.26 6.50 -11.07
N ARG A 61 21.82 7.69 -10.66
CA ARG A 61 20.95 7.90 -9.47
C ARG A 61 19.47 7.60 -9.74
N CYS A 62 19.10 7.60 -11.02
CA CYS A 62 17.74 7.42 -11.52
C CYS A 62 17.21 5.98 -11.35
N LYS A 63 18.06 4.97 -11.52
CA LYS A 63 17.67 3.55 -11.51
C LYS A 63 17.15 3.09 -10.14
N THR A 64 17.73 3.62 -9.07
CA THR A 64 17.33 3.35 -7.69
C THR A 64 15.90 3.82 -7.38
N ILE A 65 15.55 5.03 -7.81
CA ILE A 65 14.21 5.59 -7.59
C ILE A 65 13.19 4.84 -8.46
N ASP A 66 13.52 4.53 -9.71
CA ASP A 66 12.66 3.73 -10.60
C ASP A 66 12.39 2.33 -10.05
N ASN A 67 13.42 1.66 -9.53
CA ASN A 67 13.27 0.35 -8.87
C ASN A 67 12.33 0.43 -7.66
N PHE A 68 12.42 1.49 -6.84
CA PHE A 68 11.51 1.68 -5.72
C PHE A 68 10.07 1.97 -6.18
N CYS A 69 9.89 2.83 -7.20
CA CYS A 69 8.57 3.09 -7.81
C CYS A 69 7.94 1.78 -8.31
N ARG A 70 8.71 0.96 -9.02
CA ARG A 70 8.31 -0.36 -9.49
C ARG A 70 7.94 -1.29 -8.34
N ALA A 71 8.74 -1.31 -7.27
CA ALA A 71 8.44 -2.11 -6.08
C ALA A 71 7.11 -1.72 -5.44
N VAL A 72 6.83 -0.43 -5.31
CA VAL A 72 5.57 0.06 -4.71
C VAL A 72 4.38 -0.34 -5.59
N VAL A 73 4.44 -0.10 -6.90
CA VAL A 73 3.34 -0.44 -7.81
C VAL A 73 3.09 -1.96 -7.85
N LEU A 74 4.15 -2.76 -7.99
CA LEU A 74 4.05 -4.22 -7.95
C LEU A 74 3.52 -4.70 -6.58
N GLY A 75 3.99 -4.09 -5.49
CA GLY A 75 3.57 -4.40 -4.14
C GLY A 75 2.07 -4.19 -3.95
N VAL A 76 1.53 -3.07 -4.43
CA VAL A 76 0.09 -2.78 -4.40
C VAL A 76 -0.70 -3.82 -5.21
N ILE A 77 -0.28 -4.10 -6.46
CA ILE A 77 -1.00 -5.03 -7.34
C ILE A 77 -1.05 -6.45 -6.75
N TYR A 78 0.09 -6.97 -6.28
CA TYR A 78 0.12 -8.31 -5.72
C TYR A 78 -0.53 -8.39 -4.33
N SER A 79 -0.35 -7.39 -3.47
CA SER A 79 -0.97 -7.37 -2.14
C SER A 79 -2.50 -7.31 -2.23
N THR A 80 -3.02 -6.63 -3.25
CA THR A 80 -4.45 -6.64 -3.57
C THR A 80 -4.94 -8.06 -3.83
N ALA A 81 -4.26 -8.81 -4.69
CA ALA A 81 -4.62 -10.20 -4.98
C ALA A 81 -4.54 -11.11 -3.75
N VAL A 82 -3.47 -11.00 -2.96
CA VAL A 82 -3.29 -11.78 -1.72
C VAL A 82 -4.39 -11.46 -0.69
N GLY A 83 -4.73 -10.18 -0.53
CA GLY A 83 -5.83 -9.76 0.33
C GLY A 83 -7.18 -10.33 -0.11
N GLY A 84 -7.46 -10.33 -1.41
CA GLY A 84 -8.70 -10.87 -1.98
C GLY A 84 -8.86 -12.38 -1.85
N ILE A 85 -7.78 -13.14 -1.63
CA ILE A 85 -7.83 -14.60 -1.38
C ILE A 85 -8.26 -14.90 0.07
N SER A 86 -7.92 -14.02 1.01
CA SER A 86 -8.13 -14.23 2.44
C SER A 86 -9.60 -14.34 2.88
N THR A 87 -10.52 -13.75 2.12
CA THR A 87 -11.95 -13.71 2.43
C THR A 87 -12.79 -14.27 1.28
N LEU A 88 -13.98 -14.75 1.62
CA LEU A 88 -14.95 -15.23 0.63
C LEU A 88 -15.46 -14.11 -0.29
N THR A 89 -15.49 -12.87 0.24
CA THR A 89 -16.03 -11.67 -0.41
C THR A 89 -15.00 -10.90 -1.24
N GLY A 90 -13.70 -11.12 -1.03
CA GLY A 90 -12.65 -10.36 -1.70
C GLY A 90 -12.57 -10.64 -3.20
N THR A 91 -12.77 -11.89 -3.63
CA THR A 91 -12.70 -12.30 -5.03
C THR A 91 -13.96 -13.04 -5.47
N GLY A 92 -14.52 -12.67 -6.64
CA GLY A 92 -15.71 -13.33 -7.19
C GLY A 92 -15.54 -14.84 -7.41
N VAL A 93 -14.31 -15.31 -7.66
CA VAL A 93 -13.97 -16.73 -7.79
C VAL A 93 -14.29 -17.51 -6.50
N ASN A 94 -14.03 -16.93 -5.32
CA ASN A 94 -14.31 -17.59 -4.04
C ASN A 94 -15.84 -17.77 -3.84
N LEU A 95 -16.62 -16.76 -4.23
CA LEU A 95 -18.08 -16.81 -4.22
C LEU A 95 -18.65 -17.83 -5.22
N ILE A 96 -18.10 -17.88 -6.43
CA ILE A 96 -18.48 -18.87 -7.44
C ILE A 96 -18.18 -20.28 -6.93
N LEU A 97 -17.01 -20.50 -6.32
CA LEU A 97 -16.65 -21.78 -5.72
C LEU A 97 -17.68 -22.23 -4.67
N VAL A 98 -18.10 -21.35 -3.76
CA VAL A 98 -19.13 -21.69 -2.75
C VAL A 98 -20.50 -21.95 -3.39
N GLY A 99 -20.83 -21.23 -4.46
CA GLY A 99 -22.03 -21.49 -5.25
C GLY A 99 -21.99 -22.88 -5.91
N MET A 100 -20.86 -23.24 -6.50
CA MET A 100 -20.65 -24.55 -7.14
C MET A 100 -20.55 -25.68 -6.13
N TRP A 101 -19.96 -25.46 -4.96
CA TRP A 101 -19.76 -26.46 -3.91
C TRP A 101 -21.08 -27.13 -3.51
N LYS A 102 -22.15 -26.34 -3.40
CA LYS A 102 -23.50 -26.85 -3.10
C LYS A 102 -24.02 -27.81 -4.17
N SER A 103 -23.65 -27.62 -5.44
CA SER A 103 -24.07 -28.48 -6.54
C SER A 103 -23.21 -29.74 -6.68
N TYR A 104 -21.90 -29.66 -6.40
CA TYR A 104 -20.97 -30.78 -6.56
C TYR A 104 -20.90 -31.70 -5.33
N PHE A 105 -21.09 -31.17 -4.11
CA PHE A 105 -20.98 -31.93 -2.86
C PHE A 105 -22.22 -31.72 -1.97
N PRO A 106 -23.39 -32.29 -2.33
CA PRO A 106 -24.63 -32.11 -1.58
C PRO A 106 -24.59 -32.76 -0.18
N GLU A 107 -23.74 -33.77 0.02
CA GLU A 107 -23.53 -34.49 1.29
C GLU A 107 -22.55 -33.76 2.24
N ALA A 108 -21.80 -32.77 1.74
CA ALA A 108 -20.80 -32.04 2.53
C ALA A 108 -21.40 -30.79 3.19
N GLY A 109 -20.89 -30.42 4.37
CA GLY A 109 -21.28 -29.18 5.04
C GLY A 109 -21.03 -27.93 4.18
N PRO A 110 -21.89 -26.90 4.25
CA PRO A 110 -21.73 -25.69 3.46
C PRO A 110 -20.47 -24.93 3.86
N ILE A 111 -19.71 -24.43 2.87
CA ILE A 111 -18.57 -23.53 3.12
C ILE A 111 -19.14 -22.21 3.65
N SER A 112 -18.97 -22.00 4.96
CA SER A 112 -19.31 -20.75 5.63
C SER A 112 -18.14 -19.76 5.57
N PHE A 113 -18.44 -18.47 5.70
CA PHE A 113 -17.44 -17.40 5.72
C PHE A 113 -16.33 -17.67 6.75
N SER A 114 -16.69 -18.08 7.97
CA SER A 114 -15.74 -18.34 9.05
C SER A 114 -14.79 -19.51 8.75
N THR A 115 -15.32 -20.61 8.21
CA THR A 115 -14.51 -21.78 7.83
C THR A 115 -13.48 -21.42 6.77
N TRP A 116 -13.89 -20.66 5.75
CA TRP A 116 -12.98 -20.16 4.73
C TRP A 116 -11.96 -19.18 5.30
N PHE A 117 -12.40 -18.24 6.14
CA PHE A 117 -11.52 -17.24 6.73
C PHE A 117 -10.41 -17.88 7.57
N PHE A 118 -10.73 -18.82 8.47
CA PHE A 118 -9.71 -19.51 9.26
C PHE A 118 -8.72 -20.34 8.43
N PHE A 119 -9.10 -20.76 7.23
CA PHE A 119 -8.23 -21.46 6.30
C PHE A 119 -7.39 -20.51 5.43
N ALA A 120 -8.03 -19.53 4.80
CA ALA A 120 -7.43 -18.67 3.79
C ALA A 120 -6.71 -17.45 4.37
N PHE A 121 -7.13 -16.92 5.51
CA PHE A 121 -6.47 -15.80 6.17
C PHE A 121 -5.03 -16.11 6.60
N PRO A 122 -4.72 -17.21 7.32
CA PRO A 122 -3.33 -17.54 7.66
C PRO A 122 -2.49 -17.84 6.41
N LEU A 123 -3.08 -18.43 5.37
CA LEU A 123 -2.42 -18.63 4.07
C LEU A 123 -2.08 -17.29 3.41
N ALA A 124 -3.01 -16.32 3.42
CA ALA A 124 -2.78 -15.00 2.85
C ALA A 124 -1.67 -14.24 3.59
N LEU A 125 -1.62 -14.32 4.93
CA LEU A 125 -0.50 -13.77 5.70
C LEU A 125 0.82 -14.43 5.32
N LEU A 126 0.83 -15.76 5.21
CA LEU A 126 2.00 -16.53 4.80
C LEU A 126 2.47 -16.18 3.39
N LEU A 127 1.59 -15.71 2.50
CA LEU A 127 1.95 -15.21 1.16
C LEU A 127 2.42 -13.75 1.20
N LEU A 128 1.84 -12.91 2.08
CA LEU A 128 2.15 -11.48 2.14
C LEU A 128 3.57 -11.21 2.66
N PHE A 129 4.03 -11.94 3.68
CA PHE A 129 5.39 -11.79 4.23
C PHE A 129 6.51 -12.08 3.22
N PRO A 130 6.54 -13.24 2.53
CA PRO A 130 7.55 -13.52 1.53
C PRO A 130 7.39 -12.62 0.30
N LEU A 131 6.18 -12.20 -0.07
CA LEU A 131 5.98 -11.22 -1.13
C LEU A 131 6.71 -9.92 -0.79
N TRP A 132 6.45 -9.36 0.39
CA TRP A 132 7.15 -8.18 0.87
C TRP A 132 8.67 -8.40 0.96
N GLY A 133 9.11 -9.55 1.47
CA GLY A 133 10.52 -9.91 1.56
C GLY A 133 11.22 -9.98 0.20
N ILE A 134 10.58 -10.58 -0.81
CA ILE A 134 11.07 -10.65 -2.19
C ILE A 134 11.15 -9.25 -2.80
N LEU A 135 10.11 -8.42 -2.63
CA LEU A 135 10.12 -7.05 -3.13
C LEU A 135 11.23 -6.21 -2.49
N CYS A 136 11.41 -6.33 -1.18
CA CYS A 136 12.52 -5.68 -0.49
C CYS A 136 13.87 -6.18 -1.00
N CYS A 137 14.04 -7.49 -1.18
CA CYS A 137 15.31 -8.07 -1.61
C CYS A 137 15.67 -7.72 -3.07
N PHE A 138 14.69 -7.69 -3.97
CA PHE A 138 14.93 -7.44 -5.40
C PHE A 138 15.04 -5.95 -5.75
N TYR A 139 14.28 -5.09 -5.07
CA TYR A 139 14.14 -3.68 -5.48
C TYR A 139 14.69 -2.66 -4.48
N ILE A 140 14.90 -3.02 -3.21
CA ILE A 140 15.50 -2.13 -2.20
C ILE A 140 16.96 -2.55 -1.98
N GLU A 141 17.87 -2.03 -2.81
CA GLU A 141 19.30 -2.16 -2.52
C GLU A 141 19.64 -1.37 -1.24
N ARG A 142 20.63 -1.87 -0.47
CA ARG A 142 21.04 -1.26 0.82
C ARG A 142 21.46 0.22 0.67
N ASP A 143 21.99 0.60 -0.49
CA ASP A 143 22.36 1.98 -0.80
C ASP A 143 21.13 2.86 -1.08
N SER A 144 20.14 2.30 -1.78
CA SER A 144 18.85 2.91 -2.08
C SER A 144 18.07 3.30 -0.83
N ALA A 145 18.10 2.45 0.19
CA ALA A 145 17.41 2.73 1.45
C ALA A 145 17.98 3.98 2.15
N ARG A 146 19.30 4.22 2.05
CA ARG A 146 19.97 5.38 2.65
C ARG A 146 19.66 6.67 1.88
N VAL A 147 19.70 6.61 0.55
CA VAL A 147 19.38 7.75 -0.32
C VAL A 147 17.91 8.14 -0.16
N LEU A 148 17.00 7.17 -0.23
CA LEU A 148 15.56 7.40 -0.11
C LEU A 148 15.17 7.91 1.28
N LYS A 149 15.84 7.46 2.34
CA LYS A 149 15.65 7.97 3.71
C LYS A 149 15.93 9.48 3.82
N ASN A 150 16.90 10.01 3.07
CA ASN A 150 17.20 11.45 3.06
C ASN A 150 16.11 12.27 2.36
N TYR A 151 15.47 11.71 1.32
CA TYR A 151 14.34 12.35 0.63
C TYR A 151 13.04 12.25 1.42
N LEU A 152 12.85 11.15 2.14
CA LEU A 152 11.70 10.88 2.98
C LEU A 152 11.84 11.46 4.40
N ASP A 153 12.85 12.30 4.63
CA ASP A 153 13.08 12.90 5.93
C ASP A 153 11.97 13.91 6.24
N LYS A 154 11.25 13.63 7.33
CA LYS A 154 10.04 14.35 7.76
C LYS A 154 10.34 15.82 8.06
N ALA A 155 11.59 16.19 8.30
CA ALA A 155 12.03 17.58 8.44
C ALA A 155 11.77 18.43 7.17
N HIS A 156 11.90 17.83 5.98
CA HIS A 156 11.53 18.48 4.72
C HIS A 156 10.01 18.60 4.58
N ILE A 157 9.28 17.51 4.85
CA ILE A 157 7.81 17.47 4.73
C ILE A 157 7.14 18.45 5.71
N LYS A 158 7.66 18.55 6.94
CA LYS A 158 7.13 19.49 7.94
C LYS A 158 7.41 20.95 7.58
N ARG A 159 8.52 21.23 6.88
CA ARG A 159 8.82 22.57 6.36
C ARG A 159 7.90 22.93 5.20
N GLU A 160 7.68 22.03 4.25
CA GLU A 160 6.75 22.26 3.13
C GLU A 160 5.30 22.36 3.58
N LEU A 161 4.86 21.52 4.52
CA LEU A 161 3.50 21.61 5.06
C LEU A 161 3.31 22.93 5.82
N ASN A 162 4.31 23.39 6.57
CA ASN A 162 4.26 24.68 7.25
C ASN A 162 4.34 25.86 6.27
N SER A 163 5.05 25.75 5.14
CA SER A 163 5.06 26.81 4.12
C SER A 163 3.73 26.85 3.37
N LEU A 164 3.20 25.72 2.93
CA LEU A 164 1.90 25.63 2.27
C LEU A 164 0.76 26.08 3.18
N ALA A 165 0.77 25.70 4.46
CA ALA A 165 -0.18 26.23 5.44
C ALA A 165 -0.02 27.76 5.57
N LYS A 166 1.22 28.27 5.62
CA LYS A 166 1.46 29.70 5.70
C LYS A 166 1.03 30.47 4.45
N ASP A 167 0.95 29.83 3.28
CA ASP A 167 0.52 30.47 2.03
C ASP A 167 -0.99 30.34 1.78
N ILE A 168 -1.62 29.24 2.24
CA ILE A 168 -3.06 28.99 2.05
C ILE A 168 -3.91 29.78 3.07
N PHE A 169 -3.53 29.78 4.34
CA PHE A 169 -4.32 30.42 5.40
C PHE A 169 -4.44 31.96 5.32
N PRO A 170 -3.43 32.74 4.90
CA PRO A 170 -3.61 34.20 4.76
C PRO A 170 -4.48 34.59 3.56
N ASN A 171 -4.48 33.79 2.49
CA ASN A 171 -5.27 34.07 1.28
C ASN A 171 -6.77 33.76 1.47
N GLU A 172 -7.12 32.74 2.25
CA GLU A 172 -8.52 32.45 2.65
C GLU A 172 -9.09 33.52 3.58
N LEU A 173 -8.27 34.08 4.49
CA LEU A 173 -8.68 35.16 5.40
C LEU A 173 -8.87 36.51 4.68
N SER A 174 -8.10 36.79 3.62
CA SER A 174 -8.25 38.04 2.85
C SER A 174 -9.44 37.99 1.89
N SER A 175 -9.85 36.81 1.42
CA SER A 175 -10.99 36.63 0.51
C SER A 175 -12.34 36.57 1.23
N LEU A 176 -12.36 36.30 2.54
CA LEU A 176 -13.54 36.39 3.40
C LEU A 176 -13.78 37.79 4.00
N LEU A 177 -12.79 38.70 3.90
CA LEU A 177 -12.84 40.07 4.41
C LEU A 177 -12.98 41.14 3.30
N MET A 178 -13.25 40.72 2.06
CA MET A 178 -13.60 41.55 0.90
C MET A 178 -15.02 41.25 0.46
#